data_AF-A0A538GC18-F1
#
_entry.id   AF-A0A538GC18-F1
#
_cell.length_a   1.000
_cell.length_b   1.000
_cell.length_c   1.000
_cell.angle_alpha   90.00
_cell.angle_beta   90.00
_cell.angle_gamma   90.00
#
_symmetry.space_group_name_H-M   'P 1'
#
loop_
_entity.id
_entity.type
_entity.pdbx_description
1 polymer ?
#
loop_
_entity_poly.entity_id
_entity_poly.type
_entity_poly.pdbx_seq_one_letter_code
_entity_poly.pdbx_strand_id
1 'polypeptide(L)'
;MATRRRAEVRWQASLLEGSGTIDSTTSGAFGGLGVTWKARAEDEHGGLTSPEELIAAAHAACFSMALSAGLARADTPAEELRTSATVTFQPGEGITHIALTVD
;
A
#
# COMPACT_ATOMS: atom_id res chain seq x y z
N MET A 1 -21.90 12.54 0.99
CA MET A 1 -22.18 11.11 1.28
C MET A 1 -20.85 10.37 1.35
N ALA A 2 -20.68 9.43 2.29
CA ALA A 2 -19.43 8.68 2.40
C ALA A 2 -19.27 7.67 1.25
N THR A 3 -18.06 7.54 0.72
CA THR A 3 -17.72 6.53 -0.27
C THR A 3 -17.13 5.30 0.42
N ARG A 4 -17.48 4.09 -0.02
CA ARG A 4 -16.92 2.84 0.50
C ARG A 4 -16.04 2.17 -0.56
N ARG A 5 -14.90 1.64 -0.11
CA ARG A 5 -13.97 0.81 -0.89
C ARG A 5 -13.69 -0.45 -0.09
N ARG A 6 -13.61 -1.60 -0.76
CA ARG A 6 -13.41 -2.89 -0.12
C ARG A 6 -12.44 -3.72 -0.96
N ALA A 7 -11.66 -4.56 -0.28
CA ALA A 7 -10.92 -5.66 -0.87
C ALA A 7 -11.39 -6.97 -0.23
N GLU A 8 -11.37 -8.06 -0.98
CA GLU A 8 -11.55 -9.41 -0.46
C GLU A 8 -10.20 -10.12 -0.42
N VAL A 9 -9.91 -10.79 0.69
CA VAL A 9 -8.67 -11.51 0.90
C VAL A 9 -9.01 -12.87 1.49
N ARG A 10 -8.40 -13.93 0.96
CA ARG A 10 -8.48 -15.27 1.54
C ARG A 10 -7.12 -15.65 2.12
N TRP A 11 -7.14 -16.32 3.27
CA TRP A 11 -5.96 -16.91 3.90
C TRP A 11 -6.26 -18.36 4.25
N GLN A 12 -5.28 -19.25 4.08
CA GLN A 12 -5.39 -20.66 4.46
C GLN A 12 -4.18 -21.10 5.29
N ALA A 13 -4.43 -22.05 6.21
CA ALA A 13 -3.45 -22.60 7.15
C ALA A 13 -2.87 -21.60 8.16
N SER A 14 -1.82 -22.02 8.88
CA SER A 14 -1.18 -21.24 9.95
C SER A 14 -0.45 -20.00 9.41
N LEU A 15 0.00 -19.10 10.29
CA LEU A 15 0.71 -17.89 9.85
C LEU A 15 2.02 -18.22 9.11
N LEU A 16 2.80 -19.17 9.65
CA LEU A 16 4.16 -19.47 9.15
C LEU A 16 4.15 -20.34 7.89
N GLU A 17 3.22 -21.29 7.80
CA GLU A 17 3.15 -22.25 6.68
C GLU A 17 2.04 -21.91 5.69
N GLY A 18 1.16 -20.98 6.05
CA GLY A 18 0.02 -20.59 5.24
C GLY A 18 0.35 -19.53 4.20
N SER A 19 -0.67 -19.27 3.41
CA SER A 19 -0.62 -18.28 2.34
C SER A 19 -1.98 -17.64 2.17
N GLY A 20 -1.96 -16.47 1.56
CA GLY A 20 -3.17 -15.74 1.21
C GLY A 20 -3.14 -15.21 -0.20
N THR A 21 -4.31 -14.75 -0.62
CA THR A 21 -4.50 -14.09 -1.91
C THR A 21 -5.45 -12.92 -1.71
N ILE A 22 -5.05 -11.76 -2.20
CA ILE A 22 -5.94 -10.61 -2.37
C ILE A 22 -6.75 -10.90 -3.62
N ASP A 23 -8.01 -11.26 -3.45
CA ASP A 23 -8.83 -11.77 -4.53
C ASP A 23 -9.31 -10.67 -5.46
N SER A 24 -9.78 -9.57 -4.88
CA SER A 24 -10.34 -8.47 -5.65
C SER A 24 -10.44 -7.20 -4.83
N THR A 25 -10.61 -6.08 -5.53
CA THR A 25 -11.01 -4.80 -4.97
C THR A 25 -12.31 -4.31 -5.60
N THR A 26 -13.02 -3.40 -4.94
CA THR A 26 -14.27 -2.83 -5.48
C THR A 26 -14.13 -2.11 -6.81
N SER A 27 -12.92 -1.68 -7.18
CA SER A 27 -12.64 -1.10 -8.49
C SER A 27 -12.35 -2.15 -9.57
N GLY A 28 -12.04 -3.39 -9.18
CA GLY A 28 -11.53 -4.43 -10.07
C GLY A 28 -10.11 -4.17 -10.59
N ALA A 29 -9.43 -3.14 -10.10
CA ALA A 29 -8.13 -2.73 -10.64
C ALA A 29 -7.01 -3.75 -10.38
N PHE A 30 -7.11 -4.48 -9.28
CA PHE A 30 -6.19 -5.57 -8.95
C PHE A 30 -6.90 -6.67 -8.16
N GLY A 31 -6.32 -7.86 -8.25
CA GLY A 31 -6.77 -9.11 -7.67
C GLY A 31 -5.84 -10.26 -8.09
N GLY A 32 -5.91 -11.39 -7.40
CA GLY A 32 -5.01 -12.53 -7.61
C GLY A 32 -3.59 -12.29 -7.10
N LEU A 33 -3.37 -11.31 -6.22
CA LEU A 33 -2.05 -11.03 -5.65
C LEU A 33 -1.79 -11.96 -4.47
N GLY A 34 -0.74 -12.78 -4.57
CA GLY A 34 -0.33 -13.67 -3.48
C GLY A 34 0.36 -12.90 -2.35
N VAL A 35 0.09 -13.31 -1.11
CA VAL A 35 0.71 -12.80 0.11
C VAL A 35 1.09 -13.97 1.01
N THR A 36 2.22 -13.88 1.70
CA THR A 36 2.65 -14.87 2.71
C THR A 36 3.28 -14.13 3.89
N TRP A 37 3.41 -14.80 5.03
CA TRP A 37 4.16 -14.22 6.16
C TRP A 37 5.63 -14.02 5.78
N LYS A 38 6.23 -14.98 5.08
CA LYS A 38 7.62 -14.91 4.61
C LYS A 38 7.86 -13.66 3.76
N ALA A 39 7.05 -13.47 2.71
CA ALA A 39 7.17 -12.31 1.82
C ALA A 39 6.87 -10.97 2.51
N ARG A 40 6.20 -10.98 3.67
CA ARG A 40 5.90 -9.80 4.47
C ARG A 40 7.02 -9.45 5.46
N ALA A 41 7.63 -10.46 6.06
CA ALA A 41 8.52 -10.31 7.22
C ALA A 41 10.01 -10.45 6.89
N GLU A 42 10.35 -10.89 5.68
CA GLU A 42 11.73 -11.10 5.21
C GLU A 42 12.02 -10.26 3.96
N ASP A 43 13.29 -9.95 3.71
CA ASP A 43 13.71 -9.13 2.57
C ASP A 43 13.45 -9.81 1.21
N GLU A 44 13.38 -11.14 1.18
CA GLU A 44 13.06 -11.90 -0.04
C GLU A 44 11.55 -12.05 -0.23
N HIS A 45 10.99 -11.18 -1.07
CA HIS A 45 9.56 -11.14 -1.35
C HIS A 45 9.09 -12.25 -2.32
N GLY A 46 10.02 -12.83 -3.10
CA GLY A 46 9.71 -13.91 -4.05
C GLY A 46 8.72 -13.52 -5.16
N GLY A 47 8.60 -12.22 -5.46
CA GLY A 47 7.63 -11.70 -6.42
C GLY A 47 6.19 -11.61 -5.90
N LEU A 48 5.97 -11.89 -4.62
CA LEU A 48 4.68 -11.67 -3.94
C LEU A 48 4.62 -10.24 -3.38
N THR A 49 3.39 -9.73 -3.19
CA THR A 49 3.20 -8.41 -2.58
C THR A 49 3.11 -8.51 -1.06
N SER A 50 3.06 -7.36 -0.39
CA SER A 50 2.84 -7.23 1.05
C SER A 50 1.75 -6.20 1.36
N PRO A 51 1.09 -6.29 2.54
CA PRO A 51 0.22 -5.21 3.02
C PRO A 51 0.92 -3.85 3.04
N GLU A 52 2.20 -3.83 3.36
CA GLU A 52 3.04 -2.64 3.47
C GLU A 52 3.24 -1.95 2.11
N GLU A 53 3.46 -2.69 1.03
CA GLU A 53 3.53 -2.12 -0.34
C GLU A 53 2.21 -1.46 -0.74
N LEU A 54 1.08 -2.07 -0.39
CA LEU A 54 -0.24 -1.52 -0.72
C LEU A 54 -0.55 -0.26 0.10
N ILE A 55 -0.13 -0.22 1.37
CA ILE A 55 -0.21 0.97 2.21
C ILE A 55 0.72 2.06 1.68
N ALA A 56 1.93 1.72 1.25
CA ALA A 56 2.86 2.66 0.63
C ALA A 56 2.24 3.31 -0.62
N ALA A 57 1.71 2.50 -1.54
CA ALA A 57 1.05 2.98 -2.74
C ALA A 57 -0.17 3.89 -2.41
N ALA A 58 -1.01 3.47 -1.47
CA ALA A 58 -2.17 4.24 -1.05
C ALA A 58 -1.77 5.59 -0.43
N HIS A 59 -0.74 5.60 0.43
CA HIS A 59 -0.30 6.81 1.12
C HIS A 59 0.39 7.78 0.15
N ALA A 60 1.29 7.31 -0.70
CA ALA A 60 1.93 8.14 -1.72
C ALA A 60 0.88 8.79 -2.64
N ALA A 61 -0.11 8.03 -3.12
CA ALA A 61 -1.18 8.56 -3.95
C ALA A 61 -2.03 9.61 -3.21
N CYS A 62 -2.41 9.32 -1.96
CA CYS A 62 -3.18 10.26 -1.13
C CYS A 62 -2.42 11.57 -0.91
N PHE A 63 -1.15 11.48 -0.55
CA PHE A 63 -0.30 12.64 -0.32
C PHE A 63 -0.13 13.49 -1.58
N SER A 64 0.16 12.87 -2.74
CA SER A 64 0.26 13.58 -4.03
C SER A 64 -1.01 14.36 -4.35
N MET A 65 -2.19 13.76 -4.16
CA MET A 65 -3.47 14.44 -4.39
C MET A 65 -3.66 15.64 -3.44
N ALA A 66 -3.34 15.46 -2.17
CA ALA A 66 -3.46 16.53 -1.18
C ALA A 66 -2.48 17.68 -1.45
N LEU A 67 -1.22 17.38 -1.76
CA LEU A 67 -0.19 18.36 -2.09
C LEU A 67 -0.57 19.13 -3.36
N SER A 68 -0.97 18.44 -4.43
CA SER A 68 -1.44 19.07 -5.67
C SER A 68 -2.61 20.04 -5.40
N ALA A 69 -3.59 19.63 -4.58
CA ALA A 69 -4.70 20.48 -4.20
C ALA A 69 -4.26 21.71 -3.37
N GLY A 70 -3.25 21.58 -2.51
CA GLY A 70 -2.69 22.70 -1.75
C GLY A 70 -1.99 23.72 -2.65
N LEU A 71 -1.13 23.23 -3.55
CA LEU A 71 -0.40 24.02 -4.53
C LEU A 71 -1.32 24.79 -5.48
N ALA A 72 -2.37 24.14 -5.99
CA ALA A 72 -3.37 24.79 -6.84
C ALA A 72 -4.14 25.90 -6.10
N ARG A 73 -4.47 25.71 -4.81
CA ARG A 73 -5.11 26.76 -3.99
C ARG A 73 -4.20 27.96 -3.74
N ALA A 74 -2.89 27.77 -3.83
CA ALA A 74 -1.89 28.82 -3.73
C ALA A 74 -1.55 29.46 -5.09
N ASP A 75 -2.31 29.16 -6.14
CA ASP A 75 -2.10 29.67 -7.52
C ASP A 75 -0.77 29.21 -8.15
N THR A 76 -0.20 28.11 -7.65
CA THR A 76 1.04 27.50 -8.14
C THR A 76 0.86 26.00 -8.39
N PRO A 77 -0.06 25.56 -9.26
CA PRO A 77 -0.31 24.14 -9.49
C PRO A 77 0.96 23.42 -9.98
N ALA A 78 1.24 22.23 -9.42
CA ALA A 78 2.33 21.39 -9.90
C ALA A 78 2.02 20.81 -11.28
N GLU A 79 3.02 20.76 -12.17
CA GLU A 79 2.92 20.05 -13.45
C GLU A 79 3.00 18.53 -13.26
N GLU A 80 3.89 18.08 -12.38
CA GLU A 80 4.08 16.68 -12.01
C GLU A 80 4.43 16.59 -10.51
N LEU A 81 4.01 15.52 -9.84
CA LEU A 81 4.45 15.17 -8.48
C LEU A 81 4.84 13.69 -8.47
N ARG A 82 6.10 13.40 -8.17
CA ARG A 82 6.58 12.03 -8.02
C ARG A 82 6.79 11.74 -6.54
N THR A 83 5.78 11.12 -5.93
CA THR A 83 5.84 10.74 -4.51
C THR A 83 6.15 9.26 -4.36
N SER A 84 7.13 8.95 -3.53
CA SER A 84 7.38 7.60 -3.02
C SER A 84 7.08 7.53 -1.52
N ALA A 85 6.64 6.36 -1.05
CA ALA A 85 6.45 6.07 0.36
C ALA A 85 7.24 4.83 0.74
N THR A 86 8.03 4.90 1.80
CA THR A 86 8.74 3.76 2.39
C THR A 86 8.09 3.41 3.72
N VAL A 87 7.41 2.27 3.76
CA VAL A 87 6.74 1.76 4.97
C VAL A 87 7.71 0.83 5.71
N THR A 88 7.98 1.10 6.98
CA THR A 88 8.80 0.25 7.84
C THR A 88 7.89 -0.66 8.66
N PHE A 89 8.11 -1.97 8.52
CA PHE A 89 7.42 -3.01 9.29
C PHE A 89 8.42 -3.80 10.14
N GLN A 90 8.09 -3.99 11.41
CA GLN A 90 8.86 -4.75 12.37
C GLN A 90 8.04 -5.96 12.83
N PRO A 91 8.46 -7.20 12.52
CA PRO A 91 7.78 -8.41 13.02
C PRO A 91 7.64 -8.39 14.55
N GLY A 92 6.43 -8.66 15.04
CA GLY A 92 6.08 -8.61 16.47
C GLY A 92 5.60 -7.24 16.98
N GLU A 93 5.82 -6.17 16.22
CA GLU A 93 5.40 -4.81 16.58
C GLU A 93 4.37 -4.23 15.58
N GLY A 94 4.63 -4.39 14.27
CA GLY A 94 3.77 -3.87 13.20
C GLY A 94 4.44 -2.79 12.36
N ILE A 95 3.63 -1.94 11.72
CA ILE A 95 4.13 -0.78 10.97
C ILE A 95 4.51 0.32 11.96
N THR A 96 5.78 0.73 11.95
CA THR A 96 6.33 1.71 12.91
C THR A 96 6.60 3.07 12.28
N HIS A 97 6.80 3.12 10.96
CA HIS A 97 7.14 4.36 10.25
C HIS A 97 6.69 4.35 8.79
N ILE A 98 6.36 5.53 8.26
CA ILE A 98 6.16 5.75 6.82
C ILE A 98 6.89 7.04 6.43
N ALA A 99 7.96 6.94 5.63
CA ALA A 99 8.70 8.07 5.11
C ALA A 99 8.21 8.42 3.70
N LEU A 100 7.92 9.70 3.44
CA LEU A 100 7.51 10.20 2.13
C LEU A 100 8.64 11.03 1.52
N THR A 101 8.95 10.77 0.25
CA THR A 101 9.86 11.58 -0.57
C THR A 101 9.10 12.05 -1.79
N VAL A 102 9.23 13.34 -2.12
CA VAL A 102 8.56 13.96 -3.27
C VAL A 102 9.59 14.69 -4.11
N ASP A 103 9.60 14.37 -5.41
CA ASP A 103 10.38 15.04 -6.45
C ASP A 103 9.47 15.79 -7.43
#